data_AF-A0A328TBU8-F1
#
_entry.id   AF-A0A328TBU8-F1
#
_cell.length_a   1.000
_cell.length_b   1.000
_cell.length_c   1.000
_cell.angle_alpha   90.00
_cell.angle_beta   90.00
_cell.angle_gamma   90.00
#
_symmetry.space_group_name_H-M   'P 1'
#
loop_
_entity.id
_entity.type
_entity.pdbx_description
1 polymer ?
#
loop_
_entity_poly.entity_id
_entity_poly.type
_entity_poly.pdbx_seq_one_letter_code
_entity_poly.pdbx_strand_id
1 'polypeptide(L)'
;MASIKFNFSRLKNIYSDAWSKKDPTIAFEIRLGAGCFVFMMFLSKEDSDKNDRLFIYFRNIETPHQIKLYGYHLGGSFDAYISKKEEDLIRQELQLQGGGNPFNFNAFLNELNDNIPQFLPPT
;
A
#
# COMPACT_ATOMS: atom_id res chain seq x y z
N MET A 1 -10.11 10.91 -16.15
CA MET A 1 -9.81 11.38 -14.78
C MET A 1 -8.33 11.13 -14.52
N ALA A 2 -7.62 12.09 -13.93
CA ALA A 2 -6.19 11.94 -13.67
C ALA A 2 -5.96 10.91 -12.55
N SER A 3 -5.03 9.98 -12.76
CA SER A 3 -4.50 9.10 -11.72
C SER A 3 -3.05 9.47 -11.45
N ILE A 4 -2.64 9.38 -10.19
CA ILE A 4 -1.25 9.57 -9.78
C ILE A 4 -0.58 8.21 -9.86
N LYS A 5 0.53 8.13 -10.60
CA LYS A 5 1.39 6.94 -10.57
C LYS A 5 2.33 7.07 -9.37
N PHE A 6 2.34 6.09 -8.48
CA PHE A 6 3.19 6.06 -7.30
C PHE A 6 3.86 4.69 -7.13
N ASN A 7 5.13 4.64 -6.76
CA ASN A 7 5.85 3.39 -6.52
C ASN A 7 6.00 3.13 -5.02
N PHE A 8 5.39 2.06 -4.52
CA PHE A 8 5.57 1.58 -3.14
C PHE A 8 6.89 0.80 -2.98
N SER A 9 8.00 1.43 -3.35
CA SER A 9 9.32 0.78 -3.46
C SER A 9 9.80 0.15 -2.16
N ARG A 10 9.31 0.63 -1.01
CA ARG A 10 9.69 0.10 0.30
C ARG A 10 9.06 -1.25 0.64
N LEU A 11 8.11 -1.74 -0.17
CA LEU A 11 7.62 -3.12 -0.12
C LEU A 11 8.70 -4.14 -0.50
N LYS A 12 9.75 -3.73 -1.22
CA LYS A 12 10.77 -4.64 -1.78
C LYS A 12 11.35 -5.61 -0.77
N ASN A 13 11.72 -5.12 0.42
CA ASN A 13 12.45 -5.93 1.39
C ASN A 13 11.56 -7.04 1.97
N ILE A 14 10.36 -6.69 2.44
CA ILE A 14 9.39 -7.67 2.96
C ILE A 14 8.85 -8.60 1.87
N TYR A 15 8.70 -8.10 0.64
CA TYR A 15 8.34 -8.92 -0.52
C TYR A 15 9.40 -9.96 -0.82
N SER A 16 10.67 -9.55 -0.91
CA SER A 16 11.80 -10.44 -1.22
C SER A 16 12.01 -11.49 -0.14
N ASP A 17 11.81 -11.11 1.13
CA ASP A 17 11.89 -12.03 2.27
C ASP A 17 10.77 -13.08 2.23
N ALA A 18 9.51 -12.64 2.05
CA ALA A 18 8.36 -13.53 1.92
C ALA A 18 8.53 -14.51 0.74
N TRP A 19 8.95 -13.99 -0.42
CA TRP A 19 9.27 -14.78 -1.59
C TRP A 19 10.35 -15.85 -1.32
N SER A 20 11.45 -15.46 -0.69
CA SER A 20 12.57 -16.37 -0.38
C SER A 20 12.18 -17.46 0.62
N LYS A 21 11.34 -17.12 1.59
CA LYS A 21 10.81 -18.05 2.61
C LYS A 21 9.68 -18.94 2.08
N LYS A 22 9.20 -18.70 0.85
CA LYS A 22 7.98 -19.31 0.30
C LYS A 22 6.76 -19.04 1.18
N ASP A 23 6.73 -17.90 1.86
CA ASP A 23 5.56 -17.39 2.56
C ASP A 23 4.78 -16.50 1.60
N PRO A 24 3.59 -16.92 1.13
CA PRO A 24 2.86 -16.18 0.11
C PRO A 24 2.08 -14.99 0.68
N THR A 25 2.13 -14.73 2.00
CA THR A 25 1.28 -13.71 2.62
C THR A 25 2.10 -12.70 3.41
N ILE A 26 1.82 -11.43 3.17
CA ILE A 26 2.38 -10.30 3.92
C ILE A 26 1.22 -9.54 4.51
N ALA A 27 1.28 -9.23 5.81
CA ALA A 27 0.33 -8.36 6.45
C ALA A 27 1.03 -7.45 7.47
N PHE A 28 0.71 -6.15 7.44
CA PHE A 28 1.21 -5.19 8.41
C PHE A 28 0.27 -3.97 8.52
N GLU A 29 0.40 -3.24 9.63
CA GLU A 29 -0.36 -2.03 9.90
C GLU A 29 0.57 -0.80 9.81
N ILE A 30 0.09 0.26 9.18
CA ILE A 30 0.70 1.60 9.24
C ILE A 30 -0.31 2.56 9.87
N ARG A 31 0.15 3.34 10.85
CA ARG A 31 -0.60 4.46 11.43
C ARG A 31 0.02 5.77 11.02
N LEU A 32 -0.76 6.65 10.41
CA LEU A 32 -0.35 8.00 10.04
C LEU A 32 -1.45 9.00 10.36
N GLY A 33 -1.13 10.00 11.18
CA GLY A 33 -2.12 10.93 11.71
C GLY A 33 -3.28 10.18 12.38
N ALA A 34 -4.51 10.49 11.97
CA ALA A 34 -5.71 9.80 12.43
C ALA A 34 -5.96 8.46 11.71
N GLY A 35 -5.30 8.21 10.57
CA GLY A 35 -5.55 7.04 9.73
C GLY A 35 -4.82 5.78 10.17
N CYS A 36 -5.44 4.63 9.91
CA CYS A 36 -4.87 3.31 10.14
C CYS A 36 -5.10 2.40 8.93
N PHE A 37 -4.00 2.04 8.28
CA PHE A 37 -3.98 1.31 7.02
C PHE A 37 -3.40 -0.08 7.25
N VAL A 38 -4.22 -1.12 7.07
CA VAL A 38 -3.75 -2.50 7.14
C VAL A 38 -3.48 -2.99 5.73
N PHE A 39 -2.20 -3.17 5.42
CA PHE A 39 -1.74 -3.71 4.16
C PHE A 39 -1.78 -5.24 4.23
N MET A 40 -2.35 -5.86 3.21
CA MET A 40 -2.39 -7.31 3.03
C MET A 40 -1.99 -7.61 1.59
N MET A 41 -0.87 -8.30 1.41
CA MET A 41 -0.37 -8.68 0.10
C MET A 41 -0.31 -10.20 -0.01
N PHE A 42 -0.89 -10.72 -1.09
CA PHE A 42 -0.88 -12.14 -1.44
C PHE A 42 -0.05 -12.33 -2.69
N LEU A 43 1.08 -13.01 -2.53
CA LEU A 43 2.03 -13.30 -3.59
C LEU A 43 1.51 -14.48 -4.42
N SER A 44 1.65 -14.35 -5.73
CA SER A 44 1.28 -15.42 -6.65
C SER A 44 2.29 -16.57 -6.63
N LYS A 45 1.83 -17.80 -6.96
CA LYS A 45 2.66 -19.02 -6.92
C LYS A 45 3.68 -19.12 -8.05
N GLU A 46 3.54 -18.28 -9.07
CA GLU A 46 4.42 -18.22 -10.23
C GLU A 46 5.06 -16.83 -10.23
N ASP A 47 6.37 -16.75 -10.48
CA ASP A 47 7.13 -15.49 -10.62
C ASP A 47 6.76 -14.82 -11.95
N SER A 48 5.49 -14.42 -12.03
CA SER A 48 4.92 -13.75 -13.19
C SER A 48 4.28 -12.48 -12.67
N ASP A 49 4.69 -11.36 -13.27
CA ASP A 49 4.44 -9.96 -12.88
C ASP A 49 2.94 -9.55 -12.81
N LYS A 50 2.00 -10.49 -12.82
CA LYS A 50 0.59 -10.26 -13.16
C LYS A 50 -0.42 -10.56 -12.07
N ASN A 51 -0.04 -11.23 -10.97
CA ASN A 51 -1.04 -11.85 -10.09
C ASN A 51 -0.95 -11.52 -8.61
N ASP A 52 0.05 -10.75 -8.15
CA ASP A 52 0.08 -10.34 -6.75
C ASP A 52 -1.10 -9.42 -6.44
N ARG A 53 -1.71 -9.65 -5.27
CA ARG A 53 -2.89 -8.88 -4.85
C ARG A 53 -2.53 -8.07 -3.62
N LEU A 54 -2.54 -6.75 -3.76
CA LEU A 54 -2.46 -5.83 -2.65
C LEU A 54 -3.86 -5.37 -2.25
N PHE A 55 -4.19 -5.56 -0.98
CA PHE A 55 -5.35 -4.97 -0.34
C PHE A 55 -4.89 -4.01 0.74
N ILE A 56 -5.59 -2.88 0.84
CA ILE A 56 -5.49 -1.97 1.98
C ILE A 56 -6.84 -1.94 2.65
N TYR A 57 -6.88 -2.28 3.93
CA TYR A 57 -8.06 -2.06 4.76
C TYR A 57 -7.92 -0.74 5.50
N PHE A 58 -8.84 0.17 5.20
CA PHE A 58 -8.99 1.47 5.85
C PHE A 58 -9.82 1.27 7.12
N ARG A 59 -9.16 1.28 8.29
CA ARG A 59 -9.76 0.83 9.54
C ARG A 59 -10.88 1.75 10.03
N ASN A 60 -10.70 3.07 9.94
CA ASN A 60 -11.67 4.02 10.47
C ASN A 60 -12.97 4.06 9.66
N ILE A 61 -12.90 3.74 8.37
CA ILE A 61 -14.08 3.65 7.48
C ILE A 61 -14.47 2.19 7.17
N GLU A 62 -13.86 1.24 7.86
CA GLU A 62 -14.12 -0.20 7.77
C GLU A 62 -14.14 -0.78 6.34
N THR A 63 -13.35 -0.20 5.43
CA THR A 63 -13.44 -0.50 4.00
C THR A 63 -12.18 -1.21 3.50
N PRO A 64 -12.27 -2.45 3.01
CA PRO A 64 -11.20 -3.07 2.24
C PRO A 64 -11.19 -2.53 0.81
N HIS A 65 -10.00 -2.25 0.28
CA HIS A 65 -9.83 -1.82 -1.09
C HIS A 65 -8.65 -2.53 -1.75
N GLN A 66 -8.89 -3.08 -2.93
CA GLN A 66 -7.83 -3.71 -3.72
C GLN A 66 -7.10 -2.64 -4.54
N ILE A 67 -5.78 -2.56 -4.39
CA ILE A 67 -4.93 -1.73 -5.23
C ILE A 67 -4.20 -2.64 -6.21
N LYS A 68 -4.30 -2.32 -7.50
CA LYS A 68 -3.59 -3.05 -8.53
C LYS A 68 -2.16 -2.53 -8.64
N LEU A 69 -1.20 -3.44 -8.49
CA LEU A 69 0.22 -3.17 -8.66
C LEU A 69 0.69 -3.57 -10.07
N TYR A 70 1.72 -2.89 -10.53
CA TYR A 70 2.38 -3.10 -11.81
C TYR A 70 3.91 -3.00 -11.62
N GLY A 71 4.67 -3.60 -12.53
CA GLY A 71 6.12 -3.52 -12.55
C GLY A 71 6.79 -4.79 -12.03
N TYR A 72 8.13 -4.76 -12.01
CA TYR A 72 8.96 -5.88 -11.55
C TYR A 72 9.16 -5.80 -10.03
N HIS A 73 8.33 -6.54 -9.28
CA HIS A 73 8.28 -6.48 -7.80
C HIS A 73 9.58 -6.93 -7.12
N LEU A 74 10.20 -8.04 -7.57
CA LEU A 74 11.53 -8.47 -7.08
C LEU A 74 12.62 -7.40 -7.33
N GLY A 75 12.47 -6.60 -8.38
CA GLY A 75 13.36 -5.46 -8.67
C GLY A 75 13.14 -4.25 -7.75
N GLY A 76 11.97 -4.12 -7.14
CA GLY A 76 11.57 -2.97 -6.32
C GLY A 76 10.58 -2.02 -6.98
N SER A 77 9.98 -2.40 -8.11
CA SER A 77 8.99 -1.58 -8.81
C SER A 77 7.57 -2.05 -8.50
N PHE A 78 6.93 -1.41 -7.51
CA PHE A 78 5.56 -1.65 -7.07
C PHE A 78 4.67 -0.47 -7.46
N ASP A 79 4.50 -0.27 -8.77
CA ASP A 79 3.78 0.87 -9.31
C ASP A 79 2.27 0.70 -9.12
N ALA A 80 1.62 1.67 -8.48
CA ALA A 80 0.18 1.78 -8.33
C ALA A 80 -0.34 3.03 -9.05
N TYR A 81 -1.51 2.93 -9.66
CA TYR A 81 -2.24 4.09 -10.17
C TYR A 81 -3.33 4.46 -9.18
N ILE A 82 -3.11 5.54 -8.45
CA ILE A 82 -4.02 6.04 -7.42
C ILE A 82 -5.00 6.99 -8.13
N SER A 83 -6.24 6.56 -8.30
CA SER A 83 -7.31 7.37 -8.86
C SER A 83 -7.91 8.30 -7.80
N LYS A 84 -8.81 9.18 -8.24
CA LYS A 84 -9.54 10.07 -7.34
C LYS A 84 -10.34 9.28 -6.28
N LYS A 85 -10.83 8.09 -6.63
CA LYS A 85 -11.56 7.21 -5.70
C LYS A 85 -10.66 6.74 -4.55
N GLU A 86 -9.44 6.28 -4.84
CA GLU A 86 -8.50 5.89 -3.77
C GLU A 86 -8.06 7.08 -2.92
N GLU A 87 -7.82 8.24 -3.54
CA GLU A 87 -7.51 9.47 -2.80
C GLU A 87 -8.66 9.83 -1.84
N ASP A 88 -9.91 9.74 -2.29
CA ASP A 88 -11.07 10.05 -1.45
C ASP A 88 -11.20 9.05 -0.29
N LEU A 89 -10.99 7.74 -0.53
CA LEU A 89 -10.96 6.74 0.55
C LEU A 89 -9.87 7.05 1.59
N ILE A 90 -8.66 7.39 1.14
CA ILE A 90 -7.56 7.78 2.04
C ILE A 90 -7.92 9.02 2.85
N ARG A 91 -8.55 10.04 2.23
CA ARG A 91 -8.95 11.27 2.92
C ARG A 91 -10.04 11.01 3.96
N GLN A 92 -10.98 10.11 3.67
CA GLN A 92 -11.98 9.69 4.65
C GLN A 92 -11.34 8.91 5.81
N GLU A 93 -10.41 8.00 5.52
CA GLU A 93 -9.65 7.27 6.55
C GLU A 93 -8.89 8.22 7.49
N LEU A 94 -8.26 9.25 6.91
CA LEU A 94 -7.56 10.31 7.65
C LEU A 94 -8.50 11.29 8.36
N GLN A 95 -9.82 11.09 8.27
CA GLN A 95 -10.85 11.96 8.84
C GLN A 95 -10.74 13.42 8.38
N LEU A 96 -10.27 13.66 7.17
CA LEU A 96 -10.08 15.01 6.60
C LEU A 96 -11.39 15.59 6.03
N GLN A 97 -12.55 15.15 6.53
CA GLN A 97 -13.86 15.66 6.14
C GLN A 97 -14.15 16.97 6.90
N GLY A 98 -13.96 18.10 6.22
CA GLY A 98 -14.14 19.44 6.78
C GLY A 98 -12.96 20.34 6.42
N GLY A 99 -13.24 21.48 5.77
CA GLY A 99 -12.22 22.37 5.22
C GLY A 99 -11.12 22.73 6.23
N GLY A 100 -9.88 22.75 5.74
CA GLY A 100 -8.66 23.01 6.51
C GLY A 100 -7.44 23.17 5.60
N ASN A 101 -6.23 23.02 6.15
CA ASN A 101 -4.97 23.13 5.41
C ASN A 101 -4.95 22.24 4.14
N PRO A 102 -4.28 22.69 3.07
CA PRO A 102 -4.17 21.91 1.84
C PRO A 102 -3.50 20.55 2.13
N PHE A 103 -4.22 19.47 1.86
CA PHE A 103 -3.69 18.11 1.97
C PHE A 103 -2.78 17.81 0.78
N ASN A 104 -1.47 17.74 1.01
CA ASN A 104 -0.49 17.36 0.00
C ASN A 104 -0.43 15.84 -0.11
N PHE A 105 -1.20 15.30 -1.06
CA PHE A 105 -1.34 13.86 -1.22
C PHE A 105 -0.03 13.14 -1.62
N ASN A 106 0.82 13.78 -2.44
CA ASN A 106 2.12 13.20 -2.80
C ASN A 106 3.04 13.08 -1.58
N ALA A 107 3.05 14.10 -0.71
CA ALA A 107 3.81 14.04 0.54
C ALA A 107 3.29 12.92 1.45
N PHE A 108 1.97 12.77 1.57
CA PHE A 108 1.37 11.66 2.31
C PHE A 108 1.76 10.29 1.74
N LEU A 109 1.71 10.08 0.41
CA LEU A 109 2.10 8.81 -0.20
C LEU A 109 3.56 8.47 0.06
N ASN A 110 4.45 9.46 0.02
CA ASN A 110 5.86 9.27 0.39
C ASN A 110 6.00 8.86 1.87
N GLU A 111 5.32 9.55 2.79
CA GLU A 111 5.34 9.21 4.20
C GLU A 111 4.76 7.81 4.48
N LEU A 112 3.67 7.46 3.81
CA LEU A 112 3.07 6.12 3.86
C LEU A 112 4.07 5.06 3.40
N ASN A 113 4.75 5.29 2.28
CA ASN A 113 5.79 4.39 1.78
C ASN A 113 6.97 4.28 2.75
N ASP A 114 7.40 5.38 3.35
CA ASP A 114 8.52 5.41 4.31
C ASP A 114 8.23 4.65 5.60
N ASN A 115 6.96 4.54 6.00
CA ASN A 115 6.53 3.79 7.17
C ASN A 115 6.28 2.30 6.89
N ILE A 116 6.47 1.82 5.66
CA ILE A 116 6.40 0.38 5.37
C ILE A 116 7.52 -0.33 6.13
N PRO A 117 7.19 -1.38 6.91
CA PRO A 117 8.20 -2.13 7.66
C PRO A 117 9.19 -2.76 6.69
N GLN A 118 10.47 -2.74 7.06
CA GLN A 118 11.54 -3.33 6.24
C GLN A 118 11.77 -4.81 6.54
N PHE A 119 11.19 -5.29 7.64
CA PHE A 119 11.22 -6.68 8.09
C PHE A 119 9.87 -7.01 8.73
N LEU A 120 9.32 -8.18 8.43
CA LEU A 120 8.15 -8.69 9.15
C LEU A 120 8.62 -9.45 10.38
N PRO A 121 7.85 -9.41 11.49
CA PRO A 121 8.15 -10.27 12.64
C PRO A 121 8.14 -11.74 12.21
N PRO A 122 9.00 -12.59 12.79
CA PRO A 122 8.98 -14.02 12.53
C PRO A 122 7.62 -14.60 12.94
N THR A 123 7.05 -15.42 12.07
CA THR A 123 5.84 -16.21 12.30
C THR A 123 6.09 -17.40 13.21
#